data_AF-A0A8J5MJ19-F1
#
_entry.id   AF-A0A8J5MJ19-F1
#
_cell.length_a   1.000
_cell.length_b   1.000
_cell.length_c   1.000
_cell.angle_alpha   90.00
_cell.angle_beta   90.00
_cell.angle_gamma   90.00
#
_symmetry.space_group_name_H-M   'P 1'
#
loop_
_entity.id
_entity.type
_entity.pdbx_description
1 polymer ?
#
loop_
_entity_poly.entity_id
_entity_poly.type
_entity_poly.pdbx_seq_one_letter_code
_entity_poly.pdbx_strand_id
1 'polypeptide(L)'
;MAGRASVTQVQQQLTRTWSTLRYRMEYGGYLSNHLLHGVVALFDLGASEEKIEDFAQSYSTKLEEEKPSHQDVTQPDVRAKLLQESKLTFESAHDLLGKRQNFDGLLALYSGQVQELGIDGAVKKHLPVLVGGLAGALLHSIIQLGYAYRIGGERLVAEGLAYMHYAYLSFDEPQQVNGEELREKKMFSREDAMQLVRMLNGNELLLNEMRRMLQTKPLVDLEIGGIQKRLSTMSGDPERGSSVAFKLIWDTINAYDLSKMNGVFALDVAFWLYMTIEHNDFVILHAVTSAWALQQVEHLLKRKDHERAWKVWLHVALSAFVTNKIKDVLALDVCDQQLEDLPGLEPWRQIVAKTLSLTDQGLLERDLVHAYKLVQVAHCHAQTNDNAFLTAEERDFVARKSALKVISCEFGPLLLN
;
A
#
# COMPACT_ATOMS: atom_id res chain seq x y z
N MET A 1 -19.57 -25.09 -16.78
CA MET A 1 -18.15 -24.80 -16.51
C MET A 1 -17.96 -23.32 -16.76
N ALA A 2 -17.95 -22.48 -15.72
CA ALA A 2 -17.62 -21.08 -15.88
C ALA A 2 -16.13 -20.97 -16.24
N GLY A 3 -15.82 -20.29 -17.34
CA GLY A 3 -14.44 -20.08 -17.78
C GLY A 3 -13.69 -19.11 -16.85
N ARG A 4 -12.35 -19.21 -16.84
CA ARG A 4 -11.49 -18.19 -16.23
C ARG A 4 -11.64 -16.88 -17.01
N ALA A 5 -11.69 -15.76 -16.30
CA ALA A 5 -11.80 -14.45 -16.94
C ALA A 5 -10.62 -14.13 -17.87
N SER A 6 -10.88 -13.41 -18.96
CA SER A 6 -9.82 -12.86 -19.82
C SER A 6 -9.25 -11.55 -19.25
N VAL A 7 -7.93 -11.40 -19.29
CA VAL A 7 -7.24 -10.15 -18.88
C VAL A 7 -7.79 -8.93 -19.62
N THR A 8 -8.07 -9.06 -20.93
CA THR A 8 -8.58 -7.96 -21.76
C THR A 8 -9.99 -7.54 -21.33
N GLN A 9 -10.86 -8.50 -20.99
CA GLN A 9 -12.22 -8.20 -20.54
C GLN A 9 -12.20 -7.53 -19.16
N VAL A 10 -11.42 -8.06 -18.22
CA VAL A 10 -11.27 -7.48 -16.87
C VAL A 10 -10.73 -6.06 -16.95
N GLN A 11 -9.67 -5.84 -17.74
CA GLN A 11 -9.11 -4.51 -17.96
C GLN A 11 -10.12 -3.52 -18.57
N GLN A 12 -10.94 -3.98 -19.54
CA GLN A 12 -11.98 -3.15 -20.13
C GLN A 12 -13.05 -2.74 -19.12
N GLN A 13 -13.52 -3.67 -18.26
CA GLN A 13 -14.48 -3.37 -17.20
C GLN A 13 -13.89 -2.41 -16.16
N LEU A 14 -12.65 -2.66 -15.74
CA LEU A 14 -11.90 -1.77 -14.84
C LEU A 14 -11.69 -0.38 -15.40
N THR A 15 -11.65 -0.21 -16.72
CA THR A 15 -11.46 1.10 -17.36
C THR A 15 -12.79 1.84 -17.55
N ARG A 16 -13.84 1.14 -17.96
CA ARG A 16 -15.12 1.73 -18.43
C ARG A 16 -16.22 1.77 -17.38
N THR A 17 -16.22 0.83 -16.45
CA THR A 17 -17.34 0.58 -15.55
C THR A 17 -16.95 0.76 -14.09
N TRP A 18 -15.75 0.35 -13.70
CA TRP A 18 -15.33 0.22 -12.29
C TRP A 18 -14.21 1.18 -11.88
N SER A 19 -14.22 2.35 -12.47
CA SER A 19 -13.07 3.25 -12.55
C SER A 19 -13.41 4.65 -12.04
N THR A 20 -12.45 5.58 -12.06
CA THR A 20 -12.75 6.98 -11.69
C THR A 20 -13.68 7.72 -12.65
N LEU A 21 -14.09 7.07 -13.74
CA LEU A 21 -15.13 7.60 -14.62
C LEU A 21 -16.51 7.47 -13.98
N ARG A 22 -16.67 6.52 -13.05
CA ARG A 22 -17.95 6.20 -12.40
C ARG A 22 -17.92 6.39 -10.90
N TYR A 23 -16.79 6.13 -10.27
CA TYR A 23 -16.67 6.14 -8.81
C TYR A 23 -15.48 6.97 -8.39
N ARG A 24 -15.64 7.81 -7.37
CA ARG A 24 -14.51 8.57 -6.82
C ARG A 24 -13.39 7.66 -6.34
N MET A 25 -12.16 8.17 -6.38
CA MET A 25 -10.97 7.47 -5.85
C MET A 25 -11.07 7.26 -4.33
N GLU A 26 -11.82 8.13 -3.66
CA GLU A 26 -12.15 8.02 -2.24
C GLU A 26 -13.64 8.26 -2.01
N TYR A 27 -14.18 7.68 -0.95
CA TYR A 27 -15.57 7.82 -0.52
C TYR A 27 -15.65 8.02 1.00
N GLY A 28 -16.79 8.50 1.50
CA GLY A 28 -17.01 8.69 2.94
C GLY A 28 -16.01 9.63 3.61
N GLY A 29 -15.45 10.57 2.85
CA GLY A 29 -14.36 11.45 3.27
C GLY A 29 -13.13 10.64 3.71
N TYR A 30 -12.25 10.26 2.78
CA TYR A 30 -10.93 9.62 3.03
C TYR A 30 -10.88 8.08 3.10
N LEU A 31 -11.98 7.34 2.84
CA LEU A 31 -11.91 5.90 2.59
C LEU A 31 -11.50 5.64 1.15
N SER A 32 -10.42 4.90 0.93
CA SER A 32 -9.93 4.59 -0.41
C SER A 32 -10.81 3.56 -1.12
N ASN A 33 -11.08 3.79 -2.40
CA ASN A 33 -11.76 2.82 -3.26
C ASN A 33 -10.85 1.60 -3.52
N HIS A 34 -11.30 0.41 -3.11
CA HIS A 34 -10.54 -0.85 -3.29
C HIS A 34 -10.98 -1.69 -4.49
N LEU A 35 -11.90 -1.20 -5.31
CA LEU A 35 -12.53 -1.99 -6.36
C LEU A 35 -11.49 -2.58 -7.32
N LEU A 36 -10.53 -1.77 -7.77
CA LEU A 36 -9.39 -2.22 -8.59
C LEU A 36 -8.61 -3.34 -7.90
N HIS A 37 -8.24 -3.15 -6.63
CA HIS A 37 -7.41 -4.09 -5.89
C HIS A 37 -8.08 -5.46 -5.76
N GLY A 38 -9.37 -5.47 -5.41
CA GLY A 38 -10.13 -6.70 -5.22
C GLY A 38 -10.35 -7.46 -6.53
N VAL A 39 -10.70 -6.74 -7.60
CA VAL A 39 -10.89 -7.33 -8.93
C VAL A 39 -9.59 -7.96 -9.44
N VAL A 40 -8.47 -7.25 -9.35
CA VAL A 40 -7.18 -7.78 -9.82
C VAL A 40 -6.71 -8.94 -8.94
N ALA A 41 -6.89 -8.87 -7.61
CA ALA A 41 -6.55 -9.96 -6.72
C ALA A 41 -7.35 -11.24 -7.03
N LEU A 42 -8.68 -11.12 -7.24
CA LEU A 42 -9.53 -12.24 -7.65
C LEU A 42 -9.11 -12.82 -9.00
N PHE A 43 -8.82 -11.96 -9.98
CA PHE A 43 -8.33 -12.37 -11.29
C PHE A 43 -7.02 -13.17 -11.21
N ASP A 44 -6.04 -12.68 -10.44
CA ASP A 44 -4.75 -13.34 -10.24
C ASP A 44 -4.89 -14.67 -9.46
N LEU A 45 -5.88 -14.77 -8.56
CA LEU A 45 -6.26 -16.03 -7.90
C LEU A 45 -7.03 -17.00 -8.79
N GLY A 46 -7.39 -16.60 -10.01
CA GLY A 46 -8.07 -17.46 -10.99
C GLY A 46 -9.59 -17.53 -10.82
N ALA A 47 -10.23 -16.50 -10.24
CA ALA A 47 -11.68 -16.40 -10.16
C ALA A 47 -12.36 -16.43 -11.55
N SER A 48 -13.63 -16.88 -11.58
CA SER A 48 -14.48 -16.76 -12.76
C SER A 48 -14.91 -15.31 -13.00
N GLU A 49 -15.37 -15.02 -14.22
CA GLU A 49 -15.94 -13.70 -14.57
C GLU A 49 -17.11 -13.33 -13.66
N GLU A 50 -18.05 -14.25 -13.48
CA GLU A 50 -19.21 -14.11 -12.59
C GLU A 50 -18.79 -13.69 -11.17
N LYS A 51 -17.76 -14.34 -10.59
CA LYS A 51 -17.28 -14.01 -9.25
C LYS A 51 -16.68 -12.60 -9.16
N ILE A 52 -15.98 -12.17 -10.21
CA ILE A 52 -15.40 -10.83 -10.28
C ILE A 52 -16.51 -9.79 -10.42
N GLU A 53 -17.52 -10.06 -11.26
CA GLU A 53 -18.68 -9.18 -11.43
C GLU A 53 -19.51 -9.07 -10.15
N ASP A 54 -19.79 -10.18 -9.47
CA ASP A 54 -20.51 -10.21 -8.19
C ASP A 54 -19.78 -9.37 -7.13
N PHE A 55 -18.46 -9.57 -7.00
CA PHE A 55 -17.65 -8.75 -6.10
C PHE A 55 -17.73 -7.27 -6.47
N ALA A 56 -17.57 -6.94 -7.75
CA ALA A 56 -17.57 -5.55 -8.20
C ALA A 56 -18.93 -4.88 -7.96
N GLN A 57 -20.03 -5.57 -8.27
CA GLN A 57 -21.38 -5.06 -8.06
C GLN A 57 -21.67 -4.84 -6.57
N SER A 58 -21.34 -5.80 -5.72
CA SER A 58 -21.49 -5.68 -4.27
C SER A 58 -20.65 -4.51 -3.73
N TYR A 59 -19.37 -4.45 -4.11
CA TYR A 59 -18.44 -3.48 -3.56
C TYR A 59 -18.79 -2.05 -3.97
N SER A 60 -19.31 -1.85 -5.17
CA SER A 60 -19.73 -0.55 -5.67
C SER A 60 -20.90 0.08 -4.90
N THR A 61 -21.70 -0.69 -4.16
CA THR A 61 -22.87 -0.17 -3.44
C THR A 61 -22.57 0.87 -2.36
N LYS A 62 -21.33 0.92 -1.87
CA LYS A 62 -20.87 1.90 -0.86
C LYS A 62 -20.00 3.02 -1.43
N LEU A 63 -19.67 2.95 -2.72
CA LEU A 63 -18.83 3.94 -3.37
C LEU A 63 -19.61 5.22 -3.67
N GLU A 64 -18.91 6.34 -3.66
CA GLU A 64 -19.45 7.59 -4.15
C GLU A 64 -19.36 7.62 -5.67
N GLU A 65 -20.52 7.66 -6.33
CA GLU A 65 -20.59 7.81 -7.78
C GLU A 65 -20.23 9.23 -8.23
N GLU A 66 -19.59 9.31 -9.39
CA GLU A 66 -19.44 10.56 -10.10
C GLU A 66 -20.78 11.05 -10.64
N LYS A 67 -20.91 12.36 -10.82
CA LYS A 67 -22.15 12.95 -11.34
C LYS A 67 -22.39 12.43 -12.77
N PRO A 68 -23.66 12.26 -13.20
CA PRO A 68 -23.96 11.82 -14.58
C PRO A 68 -23.37 12.71 -15.68
N SER A 69 -23.06 13.97 -15.38
CA SER A 69 -22.42 14.93 -16.28
C SER A 69 -20.89 14.93 -16.22
N HIS A 70 -20.27 14.05 -15.44
CA HIS A 70 -18.82 13.94 -15.34
C HIS A 70 -18.25 13.54 -16.70
N GLN A 71 -17.25 14.29 -17.15
CA GLN A 71 -16.62 14.04 -18.44
C GLN A 71 -15.39 13.17 -18.23
N ASP A 72 -15.13 12.28 -19.18
CA ASP A 72 -13.90 11.50 -19.16
C ASP A 72 -12.69 12.41 -19.49
N VAL A 73 -12.04 12.90 -18.44
CA VAL A 73 -10.87 13.80 -18.52
C VAL A 73 -9.63 13.14 -19.10
N THR A 74 -9.68 11.83 -19.41
CA THR A 74 -8.61 11.13 -20.11
C THR A 74 -8.77 11.17 -21.64
N GLN A 75 -9.96 11.53 -22.15
CA GLN A 75 -10.18 11.71 -23.58
C GLN A 75 -9.37 12.89 -24.12
N PRO A 76 -8.68 12.77 -25.27
CA PRO A 76 -7.75 13.79 -25.76
C PRO A 76 -8.32 15.21 -25.82
N ASP A 77 -9.52 15.38 -26.39
CA ASP A 77 -10.14 16.70 -26.57
C ASP A 77 -10.59 17.32 -25.24
N VAL A 78 -11.20 16.51 -24.37
CA VAL A 78 -11.66 16.94 -23.03
C VAL A 78 -10.45 17.34 -22.18
N ARG A 79 -9.41 16.51 -22.19
CA ARG A 79 -8.14 16.75 -21.50
C ARG A 79 -7.49 18.04 -21.96
N ALA A 80 -7.32 18.23 -23.27
CA ALA A 80 -6.67 19.41 -23.84
C ALA A 80 -7.41 20.70 -23.43
N LYS A 81 -8.75 20.68 -23.52
CA LYS A 81 -9.60 21.79 -23.09
C LYS A 81 -9.44 22.08 -21.59
N LEU A 82 -9.54 21.06 -20.74
CA LEU A 82 -9.44 21.21 -19.28
C LEU A 82 -8.09 21.77 -18.85
N LEU A 83 -6.99 21.26 -19.42
CA LEU A 83 -5.65 21.73 -19.10
C LEU A 83 -5.41 23.17 -19.59
N GLN A 84 -5.97 23.54 -20.74
CA GLN A 84 -5.91 24.91 -21.25
C GLN A 84 -6.69 25.90 -20.37
N GLU A 85 -7.91 25.54 -19.98
CA GLU A 85 -8.78 26.39 -19.14
C GLU A 85 -8.23 26.56 -17.72
N SER A 86 -7.76 25.46 -17.12
CA SER A 86 -7.18 25.48 -15.77
C SER A 86 -5.75 26.04 -15.73
N LYS A 87 -5.05 26.10 -16.87
CA LYS A 87 -3.61 26.42 -16.98
C LYS A 87 -2.74 25.53 -16.09
N LEU A 88 -3.18 24.30 -15.82
CA LEU A 88 -2.49 23.36 -14.97
C LEU A 88 -1.30 22.75 -15.72
N THR A 89 -0.12 22.79 -15.11
CA THR A 89 1.12 22.16 -15.58
C THR A 89 1.69 21.31 -14.45
N PHE A 90 2.72 20.48 -14.69
CA PHE A 90 3.39 19.78 -13.59
C PHE A 90 4.08 20.71 -12.60
N GLU A 91 4.52 21.89 -13.05
CA GLU A 91 5.11 22.91 -12.20
C GLU A 91 4.04 23.51 -11.27
N SER A 92 2.91 23.97 -11.80
CA SER A 92 1.83 24.51 -10.97
C SER A 92 1.08 23.43 -10.16
N ALA A 93 1.06 22.19 -10.63
CA ALA A 93 0.50 21.07 -9.89
C ALA A 93 1.33 20.74 -8.63
N HIS A 94 2.60 21.13 -8.54
CA HIS A 94 3.40 20.90 -7.33
C HIS A 94 2.74 21.50 -6.08
N ASP A 95 2.05 22.64 -6.21
CA ASP A 95 1.33 23.29 -5.11
C ASP A 95 0.10 22.50 -4.62
N LEU A 96 -0.37 21.52 -5.40
CA LEU A 96 -1.50 20.65 -5.07
C LEU A 96 -1.07 19.37 -4.34
N LEU A 97 0.24 19.12 -4.20
CA LEU A 97 0.77 17.89 -3.65
C LEU A 97 0.23 17.63 -2.23
N GLY A 98 -0.50 16.52 -2.07
CA GLY A 98 -1.10 16.14 -0.79
C GLY A 98 -2.25 17.02 -0.31
N LYS A 99 -2.67 18.02 -1.09
CA LYS A 99 -3.79 18.93 -0.76
C LYS A 99 -5.15 18.30 -1.00
N ARG A 100 -5.21 17.14 -1.66
CA ARG A 100 -6.44 16.41 -1.96
C ARG A 100 -7.46 17.28 -2.72
N GLN A 101 -6.96 18.04 -3.70
CA GLN A 101 -7.74 18.92 -4.55
C GLN A 101 -7.50 18.61 -6.03
N ASN A 102 -8.47 18.99 -6.87
CA ASN A 102 -8.37 18.95 -8.34
C ASN A 102 -7.91 17.58 -8.92
N PHE A 103 -8.53 16.48 -8.46
CA PHE A 103 -8.17 15.14 -8.92
C PHE A 103 -8.32 15.00 -10.45
N ASP A 104 -9.39 15.54 -11.04
CA ASP A 104 -9.61 15.52 -12.50
C ASP A 104 -8.50 16.22 -13.28
N GLY A 105 -8.00 17.36 -12.80
CA GLY A 105 -6.86 18.06 -13.41
C GLY A 105 -5.56 17.25 -13.31
N LEU A 106 -5.32 16.62 -12.17
CA LEU A 106 -4.17 15.72 -11.98
C LEU A 106 -4.27 14.50 -12.90
N LEU A 107 -5.44 13.86 -13.01
CA LEU A 107 -5.69 12.73 -13.90
C LEU A 107 -5.51 13.12 -15.38
N ALA A 108 -5.99 14.30 -15.77
CA ALA A 108 -5.73 14.87 -17.09
C ALA A 108 -4.22 15.02 -17.35
N LEU A 109 -3.44 15.60 -16.43
CA LEU A 109 -1.99 15.72 -16.58
C LEU A 109 -1.30 14.37 -16.75
N TYR A 110 -1.56 13.42 -15.84
CA TYR A 110 -0.89 12.11 -15.86
C TYR A 110 -1.33 11.26 -17.04
N SER A 111 -2.60 11.31 -17.45
CA SER A 111 -3.06 10.59 -18.65
C SER A 111 -2.40 11.12 -19.93
N GLY A 112 -2.13 12.43 -20.02
CA GLY A 112 -1.33 13.01 -21.10
C GLY A 112 0.09 12.45 -21.13
N GLN A 113 0.73 12.30 -19.96
CA GLN A 113 2.07 11.72 -19.86
C GLN A 113 2.10 10.23 -20.18
N VAL A 114 1.11 9.46 -19.75
CA VAL A 114 0.99 8.05 -20.11
C VAL A 114 0.79 7.88 -21.62
N GLN A 115 -0.03 8.74 -22.25
CA GLN A 115 -0.19 8.70 -23.71
C GLN A 115 1.10 9.05 -24.46
N GLU A 116 1.85 10.05 -23.98
CA GLU A 116 3.07 10.52 -24.65
C GLU A 116 4.25 9.55 -24.47
N LEU A 117 4.43 9.01 -23.26
CA LEU A 117 5.62 8.26 -22.86
C LEU A 117 5.39 6.75 -22.73
N GLY A 118 4.13 6.31 -22.83
CA GLY A 118 3.70 4.98 -22.40
C GLY A 118 3.68 4.85 -20.87
N ILE A 119 3.15 3.70 -20.40
CA ILE A 119 3.03 3.36 -18.98
C ILE A 119 4.40 3.43 -18.27
N ASP A 120 5.40 2.69 -18.76
CA ASP A 120 6.73 2.64 -18.13
C ASP A 120 7.41 4.00 -18.14
N GLY A 121 7.31 4.74 -19.25
CA GLY A 121 7.91 6.06 -19.38
C GLY A 121 7.31 7.07 -18.40
N ALA A 122 5.99 7.07 -18.23
CA ALA A 122 5.31 7.93 -17.27
C ALA A 122 5.66 7.56 -15.82
N VAL A 123 5.61 6.28 -15.45
CA VAL A 123 5.98 5.83 -14.09
C VAL A 123 7.44 6.15 -13.78
N LYS A 124 8.36 5.85 -14.71
CA LYS A 124 9.79 6.16 -14.58
C LYS A 124 10.05 7.66 -14.41
N LYS A 125 9.26 8.51 -15.06
CA LYS A 125 9.37 9.98 -14.96
C LYS A 125 8.84 10.51 -13.63
N HIS A 126 7.70 10.01 -13.17
CA HIS A 126 6.95 10.64 -12.08
C HIS A 126 7.06 9.94 -10.73
N LEU A 127 7.26 8.62 -10.69
CA LEU A 127 7.39 7.90 -9.43
C LEU A 127 8.52 8.46 -8.54
N PRO A 128 9.72 8.84 -9.04
CA PRO A 128 10.77 9.40 -8.20
C PRO A 128 10.35 10.63 -7.38
N VAL A 129 9.48 11.50 -7.90
CA VAL A 129 9.00 12.67 -7.12
C VAL A 129 7.87 12.31 -6.16
N LEU A 130 7.23 11.16 -6.35
CA LEU A 130 6.08 10.71 -5.56
C LEU A 130 6.44 9.71 -4.45
N VAL A 131 7.59 9.03 -4.52
CA VAL A 131 7.97 8.01 -3.51
C VAL A 131 8.21 8.59 -2.11
N GLY A 132 8.40 9.90 -1.96
CA GLY A 132 8.40 10.55 -0.65
C GLY A 132 7.03 10.54 0.01
N GLY A 133 5.96 10.33 -0.77
CA GLY A 133 4.56 10.43 -0.38
C GLY A 133 3.86 9.11 -0.10
N LEU A 134 4.60 7.99 0.03
CA LEU A 134 4.02 6.64 0.09
C LEU A 134 2.97 6.47 1.20
N ALA A 135 3.08 7.20 2.31
CA ALA A 135 2.10 7.13 3.41
C ALA A 135 0.71 7.69 3.04
N GLY A 136 0.60 8.35 1.89
CA GLY A 136 -0.64 8.95 1.41
C GLY A 136 -1.80 7.95 1.43
N ALA A 137 -2.90 8.39 2.05
CA ALA A 137 -4.08 7.56 2.29
C ALA A 137 -3.76 6.19 2.92
N LEU A 138 -2.83 6.10 3.88
CA LEU A 138 -2.41 4.81 4.48
C LEU A 138 -1.91 3.82 3.41
N LEU A 139 -0.96 4.25 2.58
CA LEU A 139 -0.35 3.46 1.51
C LEU A 139 -1.27 3.10 0.33
N HIS A 140 -2.55 3.47 0.34
CA HIS A 140 -3.48 3.09 -0.73
C HIS A 140 -3.09 3.65 -2.10
N SER A 141 -2.40 4.79 -2.15
CA SER A 141 -2.01 5.39 -3.43
C SER A 141 -0.96 4.58 -4.20
N ILE A 142 0.05 4.02 -3.51
CA ILE A 142 1.01 3.09 -4.15
C ILE A 142 0.36 1.73 -4.43
N ILE A 143 -0.54 1.26 -3.55
CA ILE A 143 -1.29 0.02 -3.78
C ILE A 143 -2.11 0.14 -5.09
N GLN A 144 -2.80 1.27 -5.29
CA GLN A 144 -3.55 1.58 -6.52
C GLN A 144 -2.64 1.51 -7.75
N LEU A 145 -1.46 2.17 -7.70
CA LEU A 145 -0.52 2.16 -8.81
C LEU A 145 0.02 0.76 -9.11
N GLY A 146 0.38 -0.02 -8.09
CA GLY A 146 0.92 -1.37 -8.28
C GLY A 146 -0.09 -2.33 -8.90
N TYR A 147 -1.34 -2.33 -8.43
CA TYR A 147 -2.41 -3.12 -9.06
C TYR A 147 -2.75 -2.64 -10.46
N ALA A 148 -2.77 -1.32 -10.70
CA ALA A 148 -2.97 -0.76 -12.04
C ALA A 148 -1.86 -1.16 -13.01
N TYR A 149 -0.60 -1.15 -12.56
CA TYR A 149 0.56 -1.57 -13.35
C TYR A 149 0.51 -3.08 -13.64
N ARG A 150 0.15 -3.90 -12.64
CA ARG A 150 0.02 -5.36 -12.75
C ARG A 150 -0.98 -5.79 -13.84
N ILE A 151 -2.17 -5.21 -13.84
CA ILE A 151 -3.21 -5.54 -14.83
C ILE A 151 -3.00 -4.78 -16.16
N GLY A 152 -2.24 -3.68 -16.12
CA GLY A 152 -2.01 -2.77 -17.22
C GLY A 152 -3.22 -1.90 -17.54
N GLY A 153 -3.01 -0.89 -18.38
CA GLY A 153 -4.07 0.00 -18.87
C GLY A 153 -3.74 1.46 -18.59
N GLU A 154 -3.69 2.27 -19.65
CA GLU A 154 -3.20 3.65 -19.58
C GLU A 154 -3.96 4.51 -18.54
N ARG A 155 -5.29 4.37 -18.53
CA ARG A 155 -6.17 5.09 -17.61
C ARG A 155 -5.93 4.71 -16.16
N LEU A 156 -5.79 3.41 -15.86
CA LEU A 156 -5.58 2.92 -14.49
C LEU A 156 -4.22 3.38 -13.93
N VAL A 157 -3.18 3.37 -14.75
CA VAL A 157 -1.86 3.86 -14.34
C VAL A 157 -1.88 5.38 -14.11
N ALA A 158 -2.58 6.12 -14.98
CA ALA A 158 -2.76 7.56 -14.78
C ALA A 158 -3.53 7.88 -13.48
N GLU A 159 -4.57 7.10 -13.16
CA GLU A 159 -5.29 7.19 -11.88
C GLU A 159 -4.37 6.91 -10.68
N GLY A 160 -3.52 5.89 -10.75
CA GLY A 160 -2.56 5.57 -9.68
C GLY A 160 -1.57 6.70 -9.43
N LEU A 161 -0.96 7.25 -10.49
CA LEU A 161 -0.04 8.39 -10.38
C LEU A 161 -0.75 9.66 -9.87
N ALA A 162 -1.96 9.94 -10.37
CA ALA A 162 -2.78 11.04 -9.89
C ALA A 162 -3.12 10.88 -8.40
N TYR A 163 -3.42 9.66 -7.95
CA TYR A 163 -3.76 9.41 -6.56
C TYR A 163 -2.56 9.55 -5.62
N MET A 164 -1.37 9.09 -6.04
CA MET A 164 -0.12 9.34 -5.31
C MET A 164 0.16 10.83 -5.13
N HIS A 165 -0.09 11.63 -6.17
CA HIS A 165 0.02 13.09 -6.08
C HIS A 165 -1.04 13.68 -5.14
N TYR A 166 -2.30 13.31 -5.36
CA TYR A 166 -3.46 13.83 -4.65
C TYR A 166 -3.40 13.59 -3.14
N ALA A 167 -3.00 12.37 -2.75
CA ALA A 167 -2.97 11.92 -1.35
C ALA A 167 -1.59 12.04 -0.68
N TYR A 168 -0.58 12.60 -1.36
CA TYR A 168 0.82 12.66 -0.90
C TYR A 168 0.93 13.06 0.58
N LEU A 169 1.70 12.28 1.35
CA LEU A 169 2.06 12.58 2.73
C LEU A 169 3.56 12.36 2.91
N SER A 170 4.31 13.43 3.16
CA SER A 170 5.76 13.39 3.16
C SER A 170 6.33 12.50 4.26
N PHE A 171 7.15 11.55 3.86
CA PHE A 171 7.98 10.71 4.70
C PHE A 171 9.44 10.74 4.24
N ASP A 172 9.83 11.75 3.46
CA ASP A 172 11.20 11.86 2.96
C ASP A 172 12.23 12.06 4.07
N GLU A 173 13.39 11.42 3.90
CA GLU A 173 14.52 11.58 4.80
C GLU A 173 14.88 13.07 4.95
N PRO A 174 14.95 13.60 6.19
CA PRO A 174 15.36 14.96 6.43
C PRO A 174 16.72 15.25 5.79
N GLN A 175 16.87 16.42 5.17
CA GLN A 175 18.18 16.85 4.69
C GLN A 175 19.14 16.95 5.88
N GLN A 176 20.23 16.19 5.83
CA GLN A 176 21.26 16.24 6.87
C GLN A 176 21.96 17.61 6.83
N VAL A 177 21.82 18.36 7.93
CA VAL A 177 22.56 19.61 8.15
C VAL A 177 23.85 19.24 8.87
N ASN A 178 24.96 19.20 8.13
CA ASN A 178 26.33 18.86 8.53
C ASN A 178 26.72 17.38 8.47
N GLY A 179 27.93 17.15 7.95
CA GLY A 179 28.48 15.84 7.60
C GLY A 179 28.51 14.87 8.76
N GLU A 180 27.85 13.73 8.59
CA GLU A 180 27.99 12.61 9.49
C GLU A 180 29.41 12.04 9.40
N GLU A 181 30.01 11.84 10.57
CA GLU A 181 31.04 10.82 10.74
C GLU A 181 30.50 9.50 10.18
N LEU A 182 31.28 8.83 9.33
CA LEU A 182 31.01 7.50 8.80
C LEU A 182 30.84 6.51 9.97
N ARG A 183 29.63 6.40 10.52
CA ARG A 183 29.27 5.31 11.42
C ARG A 183 29.05 4.06 10.56
N GLU A 184 29.71 2.98 10.93
CA GLU A 184 29.48 1.69 10.29
C GLU A 184 28.00 1.31 10.44
N LYS A 185 27.34 1.11 9.29
CA LYS A 185 25.95 0.66 9.24
C LYS A 185 25.88 -0.83 9.50
N LYS A 186 24.92 -1.26 10.31
CA LYS A 186 24.69 -2.68 10.62
C LYS A 186 23.90 -3.34 9.49
N MET A 187 24.17 -4.62 9.22
CA MET A 187 23.27 -5.40 8.38
C MET A 187 21.91 -5.55 9.09
N PHE A 188 20.82 -5.47 8.35
CA PHE A 188 19.48 -5.67 8.91
C PHE A 188 19.12 -7.16 8.89
N SER A 189 19.41 -7.86 9.99
CA SER A 189 19.07 -9.29 10.16
C SER A 189 17.70 -9.48 10.82
N ARG A 190 17.24 -10.73 10.92
CA ARG A 190 15.99 -11.09 11.61
C ARG A 190 16.06 -10.86 13.13
N GLU A 191 17.23 -11.04 13.74
CA GLU A 191 17.46 -10.68 15.15
C GLU A 191 17.38 -9.15 15.33
N ASP A 192 17.97 -8.37 14.41
CA ASP A 192 17.85 -6.91 14.44
C ASP A 192 16.39 -6.46 14.24
N ALA A 193 15.64 -7.14 13.36
CA ALA A 193 14.21 -6.90 13.17
C ALA A 193 13.41 -7.18 14.44
N MET A 194 13.68 -8.28 15.16
CA MET A 194 13.07 -8.57 16.46
C MET A 194 13.39 -7.49 17.50
N GLN A 195 14.65 -7.06 17.58
CA GLN A 195 15.07 -5.99 18.49
C GLN A 195 14.38 -4.67 18.15
N LEU A 196 14.26 -4.35 16.86
CA LEU A 196 13.56 -3.17 16.37
C LEU A 196 12.07 -3.20 16.75
N VAL A 197 11.39 -4.32 16.52
CA VAL A 197 9.99 -4.52 16.91
C VAL A 197 9.82 -4.33 18.42
N ARG A 198 10.68 -4.95 19.25
CA ARG A 198 10.63 -4.80 20.71
C ARG A 198 10.89 -3.37 21.18
N MET A 199 11.79 -2.64 20.52
CA MET A 199 12.13 -1.26 20.85
C MET A 199 11.03 -0.27 20.47
N LEU A 200 10.34 -0.52 19.36
CA LEU A 200 9.26 0.34 18.87
C LEU A 200 7.91 0.02 19.50
N ASN A 201 7.64 -1.26 19.80
CA ASN A 201 6.37 -1.65 20.40
C ASN A 201 6.24 -1.08 21.82
N GLY A 202 5.20 -0.29 22.06
CA GLY A 202 5.01 0.38 23.35
C GLY A 202 6.03 1.50 23.64
N ASN A 203 6.72 2.03 22.63
CA ASN A 203 7.68 3.12 22.83
C ASN A 203 6.99 4.40 23.33
N GLU A 204 7.17 4.72 24.61
CA GLU A 204 6.45 5.82 25.26
C GLU A 204 6.77 7.20 24.66
N LEU A 205 8.00 7.44 24.17
CA LEU A 205 8.32 8.72 23.54
C LEU A 205 7.50 8.92 22.26
N LEU A 206 7.50 7.93 21.37
CA LEU A 206 6.72 7.98 20.14
C LEU A 206 5.21 8.07 20.42
N LEU A 207 4.70 7.29 21.38
CA LEU A 207 3.30 7.32 21.75
C LEU A 207 2.87 8.64 22.39
N ASN A 208 3.75 9.27 23.18
CA ASN A 208 3.51 10.61 23.74
C ASN A 208 3.48 11.69 22.66
N GLU A 209 4.42 11.66 21.72
CA GLU A 209 4.43 12.59 20.58
C GLU A 209 3.17 12.44 19.72
N MET A 210 2.75 11.21 19.44
CA MET A 210 1.48 10.95 18.76
C MET A 210 0.29 11.52 19.55
N ARG A 211 0.17 11.21 20.85
CA ARG A 211 -0.94 11.73 21.70
C ARG A 211 -0.97 13.26 21.70
N ARG A 212 0.20 13.91 21.79
CA ARG A 212 0.36 15.36 21.75
C ARG A 212 -0.13 15.95 20.43
N MET A 213 0.34 15.41 19.29
CA MET A 213 -0.01 15.92 17.97
C MET A 213 -1.49 15.73 17.63
N LEU A 214 -2.13 14.65 18.08
CA LEU A 214 -3.57 14.42 17.89
C LEU A 214 -4.46 15.48 18.56
N GLN A 215 -3.94 16.20 19.57
CA GLN A 215 -4.65 17.26 20.28
C GLN A 215 -4.40 18.66 19.68
N THR A 216 -3.54 18.77 18.67
CA THR A 216 -3.19 20.05 18.03
C THR A 216 -3.88 20.22 16.68
N LYS A 217 -4.09 21.48 16.27
CA LYS A 217 -4.56 21.80 14.92
C LYS A 217 -3.43 21.55 13.90
N PRO A 218 -3.76 21.07 12.69
CA PRO A 218 -5.11 20.82 12.18
C PRO A 218 -5.70 19.44 12.55
N LEU A 219 -4.93 18.51 13.13
CA LEU A 219 -5.35 17.10 13.33
C LEU A 219 -6.59 16.90 14.19
N VAL A 220 -6.75 17.72 15.24
CA VAL A 220 -7.93 17.65 16.12
C VAL A 220 -9.22 17.95 15.35
N ASP A 221 -9.18 18.88 14.40
CA ASP A 221 -10.34 19.35 13.61
C ASP A 221 -10.52 18.54 12.32
N LEU A 222 -9.53 17.75 11.92
CA LEU A 222 -9.53 17.07 10.63
C LEU A 222 -10.48 15.86 10.64
N GLU A 223 -11.47 15.81 9.76
CA GLU A 223 -12.40 14.68 9.67
C GLU A 223 -11.84 13.55 8.77
N ILE A 224 -10.80 12.87 9.28
CA ILE A 224 -10.23 11.66 8.66
C ILE A 224 -10.24 10.48 9.63
N GLY A 225 -10.09 9.26 9.10
CA GLY A 225 -10.04 8.04 9.90
C GLY A 225 -8.93 8.06 10.97
N GLY A 226 -9.22 7.53 12.16
CA GLY A 226 -8.31 7.58 13.31
C GLY A 226 -6.90 7.04 13.02
N ILE A 227 -6.79 5.93 12.27
CA ILE A 227 -5.49 5.37 11.85
C ILE A 227 -4.70 6.37 10.99
N GLN A 228 -5.34 7.03 10.02
CA GLN A 228 -4.68 8.02 9.17
C GLN A 228 -4.21 9.24 9.97
N LYS A 229 -5.00 9.69 10.96
CA LYS A 229 -4.55 10.74 11.90
C LYS A 229 -3.29 10.31 12.63
N ARG A 230 -3.31 9.12 13.23
CA ARG A 230 -2.16 8.61 14.01
C ARG A 230 -0.92 8.46 13.14
N LEU A 231 -1.04 7.92 11.93
CA LEU A 231 0.09 7.82 11.01
C LEU A 231 0.65 9.20 10.64
N SER A 232 -0.21 10.19 10.41
CA SER A 232 0.25 11.54 10.07
C SER A 232 1.09 12.21 11.15
N THR A 233 0.94 11.83 12.43
CA THR A 233 1.79 12.36 13.51
C THR A 233 3.24 11.92 13.39
N MET A 234 3.50 10.85 12.63
CA MET A 234 4.82 10.31 12.38
C MET A 234 5.39 10.77 11.03
N SER A 235 4.72 11.68 10.32
CA SER A 235 5.16 12.17 9.01
C SER A 235 6.13 13.35 9.13
N GLY A 236 6.79 13.69 8.02
CA GLY A 236 7.57 14.93 7.86
C GLY A 236 6.72 16.17 7.53
N ASP A 237 5.40 16.07 7.63
CA ASP A 237 4.47 17.19 7.40
C ASP A 237 4.65 18.27 8.49
N PRO A 238 4.84 19.55 8.13
CA PRO A 238 5.15 20.59 9.08
C PRO A 238 3.98 20.95 10.02
N GLU A 239 2.74 20.65 9.64
CA GLU A 239 1.55 20.98 10.43
C GLU A 239 1.03 19.77 11.21
N ARG A 240 1.17 18.56 10.65
CA ARG A 240 0.61 17.32 11.21
C ARG A 240 1.64 16.43 11.90
N GLY A 241 2.90 16.49 11.48
CA GLY A 241 3.97 15.62 11.93
C GLY A 241 4.68 16.08 13.21
N SER A 242 5.16 15.12 14.00
CA SER A 242 6.15 15.37 15.06
C SER A 242 7.56 15.20 14.48
N SER A 243 8.33 16.29 14.45
CA SER A 243 9.74 16.24 14.02
C SER A 243 10.60 15.34 14.92
N VAL A 244 10.25 15.24 16.20
CA VAL A 244 10.94 14.35 17.17
C VAL A 244 10.70 12.89 16.81
N ALA A 245 9.44 12.50 16.64
CA ALA A 245 9.10 11.12 16.31
C ALA A 245 9.62 10.73 14.91
N PHE A 246 9.46 11.63 13.94
CA PHE A 246 9.91 11.45 12.57
C PHE A 246 11.43 11.20 12.50
N LYS A 247 12.20 12.03 13.20
CA LYS A 247 13.66 11.91 13.26
C LYS A 247 14.09 10.64 13.97
N LEU A 248 13.45 10.27 15.09
CA LEU A 248 13.82 9.06 15.83
C LEU A 248 13.71 7.79 14.96
N ILE A 249 12.64 7.67 14.18
CA ILE A 249 12.45 6.54 13.28
C ILE A 249 13.48 6.59 12.14
N TRP A 250 13.78 7.78 11.60
CA TRP A 250 14.82 7.93 10.57
C TRP A 250 16.22 7.58 11.08
N ASP A 251 16.61 8.06 12.26
CA ASP A 251 17.88 7.74 12.92
C ASP A 251 18.01 6.22 13.12
N THR A 252 16.89 5.56 13.46
CA THR A 252 16.82 4.10 13.60
C THR A 252 17.03 3.38 12.26
N ILE A 253 16.35 3.83 11.20
CA ILE A 253 16.49 3.25 9.85
C ILE A 253 17.90 3.46 9.31
N ASN A 254 18.49 4.64 9.53
CA ASN A 254 19.81 5.01 9.04
C ASN A 254 20.96 4.28 9.73
N ALA A 255 20.70 3.65 10.89
CA ALA A 255 21.64 2.75 11.54
C ALA A 255 21.89 1.45 10.75
N TYR A 256 21.02 1.12 9.78
CA TYR A 256 21.10 -0.10 8.99
C TYR A 256 21.56 0.15 7.54
N ASP A 257 22.29 -0.81 6.99
CA ASP A 257 22.59 -0.88 5.56
C ASP A 257 21.39 -1.49 4.82
N LEU A 258 20.63 -0.61 4.17
CA LEU A 258 19.45 -0.97 3.38
C LEU A 258 19.72 -0.86 1.87
N SER A 259 20.98 -0.75 1.45
CA SER A 259 21.36 -0.59 0.04
C SER A 259 20.93 -1.76 -0.86
N LYS A 260 20.69 -2.94 -0.26
CA LYS A 260 20.21 -4.16 -0.93
C LYS A 260 18.71 -4.41 -0.75
N MET A 261 18.00 -3.55 -0.03
CA MET A 261 16.56 -3.70 0.17
C MET A 261 15.83 -3.55 -1.16
N ASN A 262 14.98 -4.53 -1.47
CA ASN A 262 14.13 -4.58 -2.66
C ASN A 262 12.75 -5.12 -2.26
N GLY A 263 11.86 -5.29 -3.24
CA GLY A 263 10.51 -5.79 -2.99
C GLY A 263 10.44 -7.17 -2.33
N VAL A 264 11.36 -8.09 -2.67
CA VAL A 264 11.40 -9.43 -2.04
C VAL A 264 11.75 -9.31 -0.56
N PHE A 265 12.79 -8.55 -0.24
CA PHE A 265 13.20 -8.31 1.14
C PHE A 265 12.10 -7.60 1.95
N ALA A 266 11.46 -6.58 1.38
CA ALA A 266 10.38 -5.84 2.04
C ALA A 266 9.16 -6.73 2.31
N LEU A 267 8.79 -7.59 1.35
CA LEU A 267 7.70 -8.55 1.53
C LEU A 267 8.02 -9.61 2.58
N ASP A 268 9.25 -10.14 2.59
CA ASP A 268 9.72 -11.04 3.63
C ASP A 268 9.54 -10.42 5.03
N VAL A 269 10.03 -9.19 5.22
CA VAL A 269 9.89 -8.45 6.49
C VAL A 269 8.42 -8.19 6.84
N ALA A 270 7.60 -7.76 5.88
CA ALA A 270 6.20 -7.43 6.11
C ALA A 270 5.36 -8.66 6.48
N PHE A 271 5.55 -9.79 5.78
CA PHE A 271 4.88 -11.05 6.09
C PHE A 271 5.35 -11.64 7.41
N TRP A 272 6.66 -11.58 7.68
CA TRP A 272 7.21 -11.98 8.96
C TRP A 272 6.58 -11.17 10.10
N LEU A 273 6.55 -9.83 9.98
CA LEU A 273 5.92 -8.95 10.97
C LEU A 273 4.43 -9.27 11.13
N TYR A 274 3.70 -9.48 10.03
CA TYR A 274 2.28 -9.86 10.07
C TYR A 274 2.04 -11.16 10.86
N MET A 275 2.94 -12.13 10.74
CA MET A 275 2.87 -13.40 11.48
C MET A 275 3.33 -13.29 12.94
N THR A 276 4.20 -12.33 13.27
CA THR A 276 4.57 -12.04 14.66
C THR A 276 3.41 -11.46 15.48
N ILE A 277 2.33 -11.02 14.84
CA ILE A 277 1.13 -10.50 15.52
C ILE A 277 0.10 -11.63 15.56
N GLU A 278 -0.54 -11.89 16.70
CA GLU A 278 -1.49 -13.02 16.78
C GLU A 278 -2.78 -12.77 15.97
N HIS A 279 -3.37 -11.58 16.07
CA HIS A 279 -4.59 -11.22 15.33
C HIS A 279 -4.34 -10.84 13.86
N ASN A 280 -5.40 -10.83 13.04
CA ASN A 280 -5.36 -10.29 11.68
C ASN A 280 -5.26 -8.76 11.72
N ASP A 281 -4.04 -8.25 11.63
CA ASP A 281 -3.75 -6.82 11.70
C ASP A 281 -4.00 -6.14 10.35
N PHE A 282 -5.00 -5.25 10.33
CA PHE A 282 -5.37 -4.49 9.15
C PHE A 282 -4.23 -3.59 8.64
N VAL A 283 -3.47 -2.97 9.55
CA VAL A 283 -2.45 -1.98 9.21
C VAL A 283 -1.21 -2.66 8.61
N ILE A 284 -0.75 -3.75 9.22
CA ILE A 284 0.41 -4.50 8.70
C ILE A 284 0.08 -5.21 7.39
N LEU A 285 -1.17 -5.62 7.17
CA LEU A 285 -1.60 -6.08 5.85
C LEU A 285 -1.39 -5.01 4.76
N HIS A 286 -1.58 -3.72 5.07
CA HIS A 286 -1.28 -2.64 4.11
C HIS A 286 0.23 -2.49 3.88
N ALA A 287 1.08 -2.79 4.85
CA ALA A 287 2.53 -2.87 4.62
C ALA A 287 2.85 -4.00 3.61
N VAL A 288 2.23 -5.17 3.75
CA VAL A 288 2.38 -6.29 2.80
C VAL A 288 1.94 -5.90 1.39
N THR A 289 0.71 -5.40 1.23
CA THR A 289 0.18 -5.09 -0.12
C THR A 289 0.89 -3.91 -0.77
N SER A 290 1.35 -2.93 0.02
CA SER A 290 2.13 -1.80 -0.51
C SER A 290 3.55 -2.18 -0.90
N ALA A 291 4.20 -3.11 -0.17
CA ALA A 291 5.49 -3.67 -0.58
C ALA A 291 5.36 -4.38 -1.93
N TRP A 292 4.35 -5.24 -2.07
CA TRP A 292 4.08 -5.90 -3.35
C TRP A 292 3.79 -4.91 -4.47
N ALA A 293 3.02 -3.86 -4.19
CA ALA A 293 2.68 -2.84 -5.16
C ALA A 293 3.91 -2.03 -5.61
N LEU A 294 4.78 -1.63 -4.69
CA LEU A 294 6.03 -0.94 -5.02
C LEU A 294 6.99 -1.85 -5.79
N GLN A 295 7.06 -3.14 -5.45
CA GLN A 295 7.83 -4.15 -6.19
C GLN A 295 7.43 -4.20 -7.68
N GLN A 296 6.15 -4.01 -8.01
CA GLN A 296 5.72 -4.03 -9.42
C GLN A 296 6.40 -2.94 -10.26
N VAL A 297 6.79 -1.82 -9.65
CA VAL A 297 7.31 -0.63 -10.34
C VAL A 297 8.74 -0.24 -9.93
N GLU A 298 9.34 -0.92 -8.95
CA GLU A 298 10.67 -0.58 -8.43
C GLU A 298 11.76 -0.65 -9.50
N HIS A 299 11.62 -1.56 -10.47
CA HIS A 299 12.56 -1.75 -11.57
C HIS A 299 12.66 -0.55 -12.52
N LEU A 300 11.69 0.38 -12.45
CA LEU A 300 11.69 1.63 -13.20
C LEU A 300 12.48 2.75 -12.50
N LEU A 301 12.83 2.57 -11.23
CA LEU A 301 13.59 3.53 -10.44
C LEU A 301 15.09 3.40 -10.69
N LYS A 302 15.80 4.53 -10.69
CA LYS A 302 17.27 4.53 -10.65
C LYS A 302 17.73 4.11 -9.25
N ARG A 303 18.95 3.59 -9.13
CA ARG A 303 19.53 3.08 -7.86
C ARG A 303 19.27 3.99 -6.64
N LYS A 304 19.49 5.30 -6.75
CA LYS A 304 19.27 6.26 -5.65
C LYS A 304 17.79 6.37 -5.27
N ASP A 305 16.91 6.46 -6.24
CA ASP A 305 15.47 6.58 -6.01
C ASP A 305 14.85 5.27 -5.52
N HIS A 306 15.40 4.13 -5.97
CA HIS A 306 15.05 2.80 -5.50
C HIS A 306 15.38 2.63 -4.01
N GLU A 307 16.62 2.93 -3.61
CA GLU A 307 17.02 2.91 -2.19
C GLU A 307 16.15 3.85 -1.35
N ARG A 308 15.93 5.08 -1.83
CA ARG A 308 15.03 6.04 -1.17
C ARG A 308 13.61 5.50 -1.01
N ALA A 309 13.03 4.90 -2.05
CA ALA A 309 11.67 4.39 -2.02
C ALA A 309 11.48 3.31 -0.93
N TRP A 310 12.43 2.39 -0.81
CA TRP A 310 12.37 1.33 0.21
C TRP A 310 12.64 1.83 1.62
N LYS A 311 13.56 2.79 1.79
CA LYS A 311 13.75 3.48 3.07
C LYS A 311 12.47 4.21 3.51
N VAL A 312 11.82 4.92 2.60
CA VAL A 312 10.54 5.59 2.88
C VAL A 312 9.46 4.57 3.23
N TRP A 313 9.30 3.51 2.43
CA TRP A 313 8.34 2.43 2.71
C TRP A 313 8.55 1.84 4.10
N LEU A 314 9.81 1.54 4.49
CA LEU A 314 10.12 1.00 5.81
C LEU A 314 9.74 1.98 6.92
N HIS A 315 10.02 3.27 6.75
CA HIS A 315 9.61 4.30 7.71
C HIS A 315 8.10 4.33 7.90
N VAL A 316 7.33 4.29 6.80
CA VAL A 316 5.87 4.25 6.87
C VAL A 316 5.40 2.99 7.59
N ALA A 317 5.96 1.82 7.27
CA ALA A 317 5.58 0.55 7.89
C ALA A 317 5.85 0.55 9.40
N LEU A 318 7.02 1.01 9.84
CA LEU A 318 7.38 1.12 11.26
C LEU A 318 6.51 2.15 12.00
N SER A 319 6.24 3.29 11.37
CA SER A 319 5.33 4.31 11.91
C SER A 319 3.92 3.78 12.08
N ALA A 320 3.43 3.01 11.11
CA ALA A 320 2.12 2.37 11.15
C ALA A 320 2.06 1.30 12.27
N PHE A 321 3.12 0.51 12.43
CA PHE A 321 3.25 -0.46 13.51
C PHE A 321 3.17 0.21 14.90
N VAL A 322 3.95 1.26 15.14
CA VAL A 322 3.96 2.00 16.42
C VAL A 322 2.58 2.60 16.70
N THR A 323 1.98 3.24 15.70
CA THR A 323 0.71 3.97 15.85
C THR A 323 -0.51 3.06 15.97
N ASN A 324 -0.39 1.78 15.61
CA ASN A 324 -1.46 0.79 15.74
C ASN A 324 -1.61 0.22 17.17
N LYS A 325 -0.61 0.42 18.05
CA LYS A 325 -0.65 0.00 19.48
C LYS A 325 -0.94 -1.50 19.65
N ILE A 326 -0.25 -2.33 18.88
CA ILE A 326 -0.41 -3.79 18.87
C ILE A 326 0.04 -4.36 20.22
N LYS A 327 -0.77 -5.23 20.83
CA LYS A 327 -0.53 -5.77 22.18
C LYS A 327 -0.08 -7.23 22.18
N ASP A 328 -0.40 -7.94 21.12
CA ASP A 328 -0.25 -9.38 20.94
C ASP A 328 0.89 -9.69 19.95
N VAL A 329 2.04 -9.04 20.16
CA VAL A 329 3.27 -9.34 19.41
C VAL A 329 3.99 -10.51 20.09
N LEU A 330 4.27 -11.55 19.31
CA LEU A 330 5.02 -12.73 19.74
C LEU A 330 6.42 -12.33 20.20
N ALA A 331 6.88 -12.93 21.29
CA ALA A 331 8.19 -12.67 21.86
C ALA A 331 9.33 -13.35 21.09
N LEU A 332 9.01 -14.37 20.29
CA LEU A 332 9.95 -15.27 19.63
C LEU A 332 9.76 -15.22 18.12
N ASP A 333 10.81 -15.57 17.38
CA ASP A 333 10.79 -15.60 15.93
C ASP A 333 9.82 -16.69 15.42
N VAL A 334 8.97 -16.31 14.47
CA VAL A 334 7.99 -17.20 13.85
C VAL A 334 8.64 -18.35 13.07
N CYS A 335 9.87 -18.17 12.60
CA CYS A 335 10.60 -19.19 11.85
C CYS A 335 11.25 -20.25 12.75
N ASP A 336 11.72 -19.86 13.94
CA ASP A 336 12.43 -20.74 14.87
C ASP A 336 11.54 -21.81 15.51
N GLN A 337 10.21 -21.60 15.51
CA GLN A 337 9.29 -22.44 16.27
C GLN A 337 8.51 -23.46 15.45
N GLN A 338 8.41 -23.29 14.12
CA GLN A 338 7.30 -23.92 13.37
C GLN A 338 7.64 -24.38 11.95
N LEU A 339 8.89 -24.32 11.49
CA LEU A 339 9.25 -24.82 10.15
C LEU A 339 8.91 -26.30 9.94
N GLU A 340 8.93 -27.10 11.00
CA GLU A 340 8.55 -28.52 10.99
C GLU A 340 7.07 -28.74 10.60
N ASP A 341 6.21 -27.73 10.76
CA ASP A 341 4.79 -27.79 10.35
C ASP A 341 4.59 -27.69 8.83
N LEU A 342 5.59 -27.20 8.08
CA LEU A 342 5.44 -26.88 6.65
C LEU A 342 4.84 -28.04 5.82
N PRO A 343 5.27 -29.31 5.97
CA PRO A 343 4.66 -30.43 5.24
C PRO A 343 3.18 -30.68 5.58
N GLY A 344 2.73 -30.25 6.76
CA GLY A 344 1.34 -30.37 7.22
C GLY A 344 0.45 -29.20 6.79
N LEU A 345 1.02 -28.12 6.25
CA LEU A 345 0.22 -26.98 5.80
C LEU A 345 -0.57 -27.29 4.53
N GLU A 346 -1.75 -26.70 4.44
CA GLU A 346 -2.60 -26.84 3.27
C GLU A 346 -1.86 -26.41 1.99
N PRO A 347 -1.99 -27.17 0.89
CA PRO A 347 -1.40 -26.78 -0.38
C PRO A 347 -2.09 -25.52 -0.93
N TRP A 348 -1.34 -24.69 -1.66
CA TRP A 348 -1.85 -23.44 -2.26
C TRP A 348 -3.17 -23.59 -3.00
N ARG A 349 -3.38 -24.69 -3.74
CA ARG A 349 -4.65 -24.97 -4.43
C ARG A 349 -5.88 -24.97 -3.49
N GLN A 350 -5.72 -25.46 -2.26
CA GLN A 350 -6.80 -25.52 -1.26
C GLN A 350 -6.99 -24.15 -0.61
N ILE A 351 -5.90 -23.46 -0.27
CA ILE A 351 -5.96 -22.09 0.27
C ILE A 351 -6.69 -21.18 -0.71
N VAL A 352 -6.30 -21.17 -1.98
CA VAL A 352 -6.93 -20.37 -3.04
C VAL A 352 -8.41 -20.74 -3.20
N ALA A 353 -8.74 -22.04 -3.24
CA ALA A 353 -10.13 -22.48 -3.35
C ALA A 353 -10.99 -22.00 -2.16
N LYS A 354 -10.47 -22.07 -0.93
CA LYS A 354 -11.13 -21.53 0.27
C LYS A 354 -11.32 -20.03 0.16
N THR A 355 -10.29 -19.29 -0.24
CA THR A 355 -10.36 -17.85 -0.45
C THR A 355 -11.46 -17.47 -1.45
N LEU A 356 -11.56 -18.18 -2.58
CA LEU A 356 -12.59 -17.91 -3.59
C LEU A 356 -14.01 -18.26 -3.10
N SER A 357 -14.16 -19.07 -2.04
CA SER A 357 -15.46 -19.44 -1.45
C SER A 357 -15.90 -18.55 -0.27
N LEU A 358 -15.13 -17.52 0.12
CA LEU A 358 -15.40 -16.74 1.34
C LEU A 358 -16.73 -15.97 1.34
N THR A 359 -17.22 -15.52 0.18
CA THR A 359 -18.55 -14.85 0.09
C THR A 359 -19.69 -15.75 0.57
N ASP A 360 -19.52 -17.07 0.45
CA ASP A 360 -20.56 -18.05 0.73
C ASP A 360 -20.69 -18.31 2.24
N GLN A 361 -19.81 -17.69 3.05
CA GLN A 361 -19.68 -17.90 4.50
C GLN A 361 -20.08 -16.67 5.33
N GLY A 362 -20.59 -15.60 4.73
CA GLY A 362 -21.16 -14.45 5.45
C GLY A 362 -20.14 -13.48 6.07
N LEU A 363 -18.87 -13.52 5.65
CA LEU A 363 -17.86 -12.53 6.04
C LEU A 363 -18.27 -11.11 5.58
N LEU A 364 -17.98 -10.11 6.43
CA LEU A 364 -18.18 -8.70 6.07
C LEU A 364 -17.36 -8.38 4.82
N GLU A 365 -18.00 -7.79 3.82
CA GLU A 365 -17.38 -7.45 2.52
C GLU A 365 -16.11 -6.59 2.66
N ARG A 366 -16.04 -5.73 3.68
CA ARG A 366 -14.82 -4.95 4.00
C ARG A 366 -13.61 -5.85 4.20
N ASP A 367 -13.79 -7.02 4.83
CA ASP A 367 -12.70 -7.91 5.19
C ASP A 367 -12.35 -8.86 4.03
N LEU A 368 -13.32 -9.14 3.15
CA LEU A 368 -13.14 -9.97 1.94
C LEU A 368 -12.05 -9.44 1.01
N VAL A 369 -12.07 -8.14 0.68
CA VAL A 369 -11.06 -7.56 -0.22
C VAL A 369 -9.66 -7.65 0.38
N HIS A 370 -9.53 -7.57 1.70
CA HIS A 370 -8.24 -7.70 2.38
C HIS A 370 -7.72 -9.14 2.33
N ALA A 371 -8.60 -10.12 2.55
CA ALA A 371 -8.26 -11.53 2.39
C ALA A 371 -7.82 -11.86 0.95
N TYR A 372 -8.56 -11.38 -0.07
CA TYR A 372 -8.18 -11.60 -1.47
C TYR A 372 -6.79 -11.04 -1.79
N LYS A 373 -6.54 -9.77 -1.41
CA LYS A 373 -5.24 -9.12 -1.62
C LYS A 373 -4.12 -9.90 -0.91
N LEU A 374 -4.28 -10.23 0.37
CA LEU A 374 -3.21 -10.91 1.14
C LEU A 374 -2.92 -12.30 0.58
N VAL A 375 -3.94 -13.11 0.28
CA VAL A 375 -3.72 -14.46 -0.30
C VAL A 375 -3.09 -14.36 -1.68
N GLN A 376 -3.51 -13.41 -2.51
CA GLN A 376 -2.90 -13.19 -3.83
C GLN A 376 -1.41 -12.84 -3.70
N VAL A 377 -1.08 -11.85 -2.86
CA VAL A 377 0.31 -11.44 -2.65
C VAL A 377 1.14 -12.57 -2.06
N ALA A 378 0.61 -13.30 -1.07
CA ALA A 378 1.30 -14.42 -0.43
C ALA A 378 1.58 -15.56 -1.41
N HIS A 379 0.59 -15.91 -2.24
CA HIS A 379 0.73 -16.95 -3.25
C HIS A 379 1.78 -16.61 -4.30
N CYS A 380 1.83 -15.35 -4.76
CA CYS A 380 2.87 -14.88 -5.67
C CYS A 380 4.25 -14.87 -4.99
N HIS A 381 4.33 -14.35 -3.77
CA HIS A 381 5.60 -14.20 -3.04
C HIS A 381 6.26 -15.54 -2.71
N ALA A 382 5.46 -16.54 -2.32
CA ALA A 382 5.93 -17.89 -2.00
C ALA A 382 6.65 -18.60 -3.17
N GLN A 383 6.44 -18.17 -4.41
CA GLN A 383 7.09 -18.73 -5.60
C GLN A 383 8.48 -18.12 -5.86
N THR A 384 8.91 -17.16 -5.04
CA THR A 384 10.19 -16.46 -5.17
C THR A 384 11.33 -17.28 -4.55
N ASN A 385 12.39 -17.51 -5.34
CA ASN A 385 13.56 -18.30 -4.93
C ASN A 385 14.75 -17.48 -4.41
N ASP A 386 14.63 -16.16 -4.31
CA ASP A 386 15.69 -15.30 -3.81
C ASP A 386 15.90 -15.51 -2.31
N ASN A 387 17.14 -15.67 -1.86
CA ASN A 387 17.45 -15.66 -0.43
C ASN A 387 17.74 -14.22 -0.01
N ALA A 388 16.80 -13.63 0.73
CA ALA A 388 16.85 -12.23 1.16
C ALA A 388 16.79 -12.15 2.69
N PHE A 389 15.66 -11.73 3.26
CA PHE A 389 15.44 -11.74 4.72
C PHE A 389 15.01 -13.12 5.20
N LEU A 390 14.26 -13.86 4.38
CA LEU A 390 13.91 -15.27 4.59
C LEU A 390 14.58 -16.17 3.55
N THR A 391 14.81 -17.42 3.93
CA THR A 391 15.05 -18.51 2.97
C THR A 391 13.78 -18.85 2.20
N ALA A 392 13.91 -19.58 1.08
CA ALA A 392 12.75 -20.00 0.30
C ALA A 392 11.73 -20.85 1.10
N GLU A 393 12.21 -21.75 1.97
CA GLU A 393 11.34 -22.59 2.82
C GLU A 393 10.60 -21.77 3.88
N GLU A 394 11.31 -20.87 4.56
CA GLU A 394 10.72 -19.93 5.52
C GLU A 394 9.70 -19.00 4.85
N ARG A 395 9.98 -18.56 3.63
CA ARG A 395 9.06 -17.71 2.86
C ARG A 395 7.77 -18.43 2.53
N ASP A 396 7.84 -19.64 1.99
CA ASP A 396 6.63 -20.43 1.69
C ASP A 396 5.84 -20.72 2.98
N PHE A 397 6.54 -21.04 4.07
CA PHE A 397 5.93 -21.23 5.38
C PHE A 397 5.18 -19.99 5.88
N VAL A 398 5.86 -18.84 5.98
CA VAL A 398 5.27 -17.58 6.47
C VAL A 398 4.14 -17.11 5.55
N ALA A 399 4.30 -17.22 4.23
CA ALA A 399 3.28 -16.83 3.26
C ALA A 399 2.02 -17.70 3.37
N ARG A 400 2.15 -19.03 3.46
CA ARG A 400 1.01 -19.93 3.63
C ARG A 400 0.32 -19.73 4.97
N LYS A 401 1.06 -19.62 6.07
CA LYS A 401 0.47 -19.33 7.39
C LYS A 401 -0.26 -17.99 7.37
N SER A 402 0.30 -16.95 6.74
CA SER A 402 -0.37 -15.66 6.59
C SER A 402 -1.68 -15.77 5.80
N ALA A 403 -1.65 -16.51 4.69
CA ALA A 403 -2.82 -16.74 3.84
C ALA A 403 -3.90 -17.57 4.56
N LEU A 404 -3.53 -18.54 5.39
CA LEU A 404 -4.46 -19.30 6.23
C LEU A 404 -5.04 -18.42 7.35
N LYS A 405 -4.19 -17.63 8.01
CA LYS A 405 -4.58 -16.74 9.11
C LYS A 405 -5.62 -15.71 8.65
N VAL A 406 -5.43 -15.07 7.49
CA VAL A 406 -6.37 -14.05 6.98
C VAL A 406 -7.74 -14.61 6.63
N ILE A 407 -7.84 -15.90 6.27
CA ILE A 407 -9.12 -16.55 5.95
C ILE A 407 -9.78 -17.21 7.15
N SER A 408 -9.03 -17.53 8.22
CA SER A 408 -9.54 -18.28 9.37
C SER A 408 -9.80 -17.44 10.62
N CYS A 409 -9.17 -16.28 10.73
CA CYS A 409 -9.25 -15.42 11.91
C CYS A 409 -10.02 -14.14 11.60
N GLU A 410 -10.75 -13.61 12.58
CA GLU A 410 -11.34 -12.28 12.44
C GLU A 410 -10.24 -11.20 12.47
N PHE A 411 -10.47 -10.08 11.77
CA PHE A 411 -9.65 -8.89 11.95
C PHE A 411 -9.76 -8.40 13.39
N GLY A 412 -8.63 -8.05 13.99
CA GLY A 412 -8.61 -7.51 15.35
C GLY A 412 -9.44 -6.23 15.47
N PRO A 413 -9.76 -5.78 16.70
CA PRO A 413 -10.59 -4.60 16.91
C PRO A 413 -9.95 -3.38 16.24
N LEU A 414 -10.60 -2.87 15.19
CA LEU A 414 -10.17 -1.62 14.57
C LEU A 414 -10.41 -0.49 15.58
N LEU A 415 -9.33 0.11 16.08
CA LEU A 415 -9.38 1.36 16.82
C LEU A 415 -9.66 2.50 15.82
N LEU A 416 -10.92 2.57 15.38
CA LEU A 416 -11.47 3.53 14.41
C LEU A 416 -11.55 4.95 14.97
N ASN A 417 -11.46 5.09 16.31
CA ASN A 417 -11.53 6.35 17.03
C ASN A 417 -10.14 6.85 17.45
#